data_AF-A0A957IG81-F1
#
_entry.id   AF-A0A957IG81-F1
#
_cell.length_a   1.000
_cell.length_b   1.000
_cell.length_c   1.000
_cell.angle_alpha   90.00
_cell.angle_beta   90.00
_cell.angle_gamma   90.00
#
_symmetry.space_group_name_H-M   'P 1'
#
loop_
_entity.id
_entity.type
_entity.pdbx_description
1 polymer ?
#
loop_
_entity_poly.entity_id
_entity_poly.type
_entity_poly.pdbx_seq_one_letter_code
_entity_poly.pdbx_strand_id
1 'polypeptide(L)'
;NCIGLICWMHTFSPAKMWIHGLQALQKPFVQLHTQFNAEIPWSTIDMDFMNLNQTAHGGREFGYIGARMRAARKVIVGHWQEEAVLARLDVWMRAA
;
A
#
# COMPACT_ATOMS: atom_id res chain seq x y z
N ASN A 1 12.73 17.62 4.78
CA ASN A 1 11.57 18.05 3.95
C ASN A 1 10.81 16.81 3.47
N CYS A 2 9.50 16.75 3.72
CA CYS A 2 8.63 15.65 3.29
C CYS A 2 7.81 16.08 2.05
N ILE A 3 7.91 15.30 0.97
CA ILE A 3 7.23 15.59 -0.31
C ILE A 3 5.98 14.72 -0.53
N GLY A 4 5.89 13.54 0.10
CA GLY A 4 4.74 12.65 -0.05
C GLY A 4 4.83 11.43 0.86
N LEU A 5 3.78 10.60 0.85
CA LEU A 5 3.71 9.36 1.62
C LEU A 5 3.60 8.15 0.70
N ILE A 6 4.39 7.11 0.98
CA ILE A 6 4.25 5.79 0.38
C ILE A 6 3.59 4.89 1.43
N CYS A 7 2.36 4.46 1.17
CA CYS A 7 1.57 3.65 2.10
C CYS A 7 1.53 2.19 1.64
N TRP A 8 2.01 1.27 2.48
CA TRP A 8 1.89 -0.18 2.30
C TRP A 8 1.16 -0.78 3.50
N MET A 9 -0.01 -1.38 3.25
CA MET A 9 -0.77 -2.07 4.29
C MET A 9 -0.23 -3.49 4.42
N HIS A 10 0.82 -3.68 5.21
CA HIS A 10 1.45 -5.00 5.39
C HIS A 10 0.45 -6.03 5.97
N THR A 11 -0.29 -5.62 7.00
CA THR A 11 -1.39 -6.38 7.59
C THR A 11 -2.74 -5.74 7.26
N PHE A 12 -3.84 -6.34 7.73
CA PHE A 12 -5.12 -5.65 7.77
C PHE A 12 -5.05 -4.41 8.68
N SER A 13 -5.42 -3.25 8.13
CA SER A 13 -5.41 -1.97 8.84
C SER A 13 -6.78 -1.29 8.66
N PRO A 14 -7.70 -1.46 9.63
CA PRO A 14 -9.09 -1.04 9.49
C PRO A 14 -9.24 0.38 8.97
N ALA A 15 -9.89 0.54 7.82
CA ALA A 15 -9.78 1.75 7.02
C ALA A 15 -10.42 2.99 7.68
N LYS A 16 -11.30 2.79 8.67
CA LYS A 16 -11.85 3.89 9.50
C LYS A 16 -10.77 4.62 10.29
N MET A 17 -9.70 3.94 10.71
CA MET A 17 -8.58 4.54 11.44
C MET A 17 -7.84 5.60 10.60
N TRP A 18 -7.92 5.50 9.28
CA TRP A 18 -7.23 6.39 8.35
C TRP A 18 -7.99 7.67 8.02
N ILE A 19 -9.27 7.77 8.37
CA ILE A 19 -10.15 8.86 7.90
C ILE A 19 -9.60 10.24 8.26
N HIS A 20 -9.33 10.49 9.54
CA HIS A 20 -8.86 11.80 9.99
C HIS A 20 -7.45 12.13 9.47
N GLY A 21 -6.58 11.13 9.39
CA GLY A 21 -5.25 11.29 8.81
C GLY A 21 -5.32 11.70 7.34
N LEU A 22 -6.13 11.00 6.53
CA LEU A 22 -6.32 11.31 5.11
C LEU A 22 -7.07 12.62 4.87
N GLN A 23 -7.96 13.03 5.78
CA GLN A 23 -8.63 14.35 5.72
C GLN A 23 -7.65 15.50 5.96
N ALA A 24 -6.71 15.34 6.90
CA ALA A 24 -5.72 16.35 7.23
C ALA A 24 -4.54 16.37 6.25
N LEU A 25 -4.32 15.27 5.51
CA LEU A 25 -3.17 15.10 4.63
C LEU A 25 -3.18 16.10 3.46
N GLN A 26 -2.17 16.98 3.45
CA GLN A 26 -1.95 17.98 2.38
C GLN A 26 -0.86 17.57 1.37
N LYS A 27 -0.24 16.39 1.56
CA LYS A 27 0.83 15.87 0.70
C LYS A 27 0.31 14.73 -0.17
N PRO A 28 0.79 14.59 -1.41
CA PRO A 28 0.40 13.46 -2.25
C PRO A 28 0.79 12.14 -1.58
N PHE A 29 0.01 11.10 -1.84
CA PHE A 29 0.36 9.75 -1.41
C PHE A 29 0.14 8.72 -2.52
N VAL A 30 0.93 7.65 -2.43
CA VAL A 30 0.81 6.46 -3.27
C VAL A 30 0.55 5.26 -2.38
N GLN A 31 -0.39 4.43 -2.79
CA GLN A 31 -0.51 3.09 -2.25
C GLN A 31 0.45 2.17 -3.01
N LEU A 32 1.44 1.64 -2.30
CA LEU A 32 2.26 0.54 -2.79
C LEU A 32 1.61 -0.77 -2.36
N HIS A 33 0.90 -1.40 -3.29
CA HIS A 33 0.22 -2.67 -3.11
C HIS A 33 1.20 -3.80 -3.43
N THR A 34 2.06 -4.10 -2.46
CA THR A 34 3.16 -5.07 -2.57
C THR A 34 3.08 -6.13 -1.47
N GLN A 35 4.01 -7.08 -1.48
CA GLN A 35 4.16 -8.11 -0.45
C GLN A 35 5.63 -8.39 -0.20
N PHE A 36 6.00 -8.79 1.02
CA PHE A 36 7.39 -9.07 1.37
C PHE A 36 7.96 -10.23 0.54
N ASN A 37 7.27 -11.38 0.56
CA ASN A 37 7.61 -12.54 -0.26
C ASN A 37 7.06 -12.38 -1.69
N ALA A 38 7.87 -12.77 -2.68
CA ALA A 38 7.42 -12.85 -4.07
C ALA A 38 6.53 -14.08 -4.31
N GLU A 39 6.87 -15.20 -3.67
CA GLU A 39 6.15 -16.47 -3.78
C GLU A 39 5.54 -16.89 -2.44
N ILE A 40 4.48 -17.72 -2.52
CA ILE A 40 3.87 -18.33 -1.34
C ILE A 40 4.74 -19.51 -0.88
N PRO A 41 5.13 -19.59 0.40
CA PRO A 41 5.92 -20.71 0.90
C PRO A 41 5.04 -21.95 1.12
N TRP A 42 4.67 -22.64 0.03
CA TRP A 42 3.65 -23.70 0.03
C TRP A 42 3.84 -24.82 1.05
N SER A 43 5.09 -25.19 1.35
CA SER A 43 5.40 -26.26 2.29
C SER A 43 5.39 -25.84 3.76
N THR A 44 5.44 -24.53 4.05
CA THR A 44 5.59 -24.01 5.42
C THR A 44 4.56 -22.93 5.77
N ILE A 45 3.66 -22.58 4.86
CA ILE A 45 2.61 -21.59 5.11
C ILE A 45 1.68 -22.08 6.22
N ASP A 46 1.46 -21.21 7.20
CA ASP A 46 0.59 -21.45 8.34
C ASP A 46 -0.22 -20.19 8.68
N MET A 47 -0.94 -20.24 9.80
CA MET A 47 -1.77 -19.11 10.24
C MET A 47 -0.96 -17.91 10.70
N ASP A 48 0.25 -18.09 11.19
CA ASP A 48 1.12 -16.96 11.57
C ASP A 48 1.58 -16.20 10.33
N PHE A 49 1.97 -16.94 9.27
CA PHE A 49 2.26 -16.35 7.97
C PHE A 49 1.03 -15.62 7.40
N MET A 50 -0.15 -16.23 7.47
CA MET A 50 -1.40 -15.65 6.97
C MET A 50 -1.87 -14.46 7.78
N ASN A 51 -1.55 -14.35 9.07
CA ASN A 51 -1.85 -13.19 9.90
C ASN A 51 -0.91 -12.02 9.60
N LEU A 52 0.34 -12.30 9.20
CA LEU A 52 1.34 -11.27 8.92
C LEU A 52 1.25 -10.73 7.48
N ASN A 53 1.09 -11.59 6.48
CA ASN A 53 1.23 -11.24 5.06
C ASN A 53 -0.13 -11.03 4.39
N GLN A 54 -0.79 -9.92 4.74
CA GLN A 54 -2.22 -9.72 4.46
C GLN A 54 -2.53 -8.58 3.49
N THR A 55 -1.52 -8.01 2.81
CA THR A 55 -1.73 -6.87 1.90
C THR A 55 -2.77 -7.15 0.82
N ALA A 56 -2.90 -8.40 0.38
CA ALA A 56 -3.89 -8.81 -0.60
C ALA A 56 -5.31 -8.36 -0.25
N HIS A 57 -5.69 -8.33 1.03
CA HIS A 57 -6.99 -7.81 1.49
C HIS A 57 -6.87 -6.48 2.23
N GLY A 58 -5.86 -6.27 3.08
CA GLY A 58 -5.65 -4.99 3.78
C GLY A 58 -5.47 -3.81 2.82
N GLY A 59 -4.76 -4.02 1.71
CA GLY A 59 -4.63 -3.02 0.66
C GLY A 59 -5.94 -2.73 -0.07
N ARG A 60 -6.86 -3.70 -0.20
CA ARG A 60 -8.18 -3.46 -0.82
C ARG A 60 -9.08 -2.63 0.09
N GLU A 61 -9.01 -2.84 1.41
CA GLU A 61 -9.75 -2.06 2.39
C GLU A 61 -9.29 -0.59 2.43
N PHE A 62 -7.97 -0.35 2.45
CA PHE A 62 -7.41 1.01 2.29
C PHE A 62 -7.75 1.61 0.91
N GLY A 63 -7.79 0.76 -0.12
CA GLY A 63 -8.32 1.08 -1.43
C GLY A 63 -9.78 1.58 -1.38
N TYR A 64 -10.64 0.94 -0.60
CA TYR A 64 -12.02 1.37 -0.43
C TYR A 64 -12.12 2.77 0.18
N ILE A 65 -11.42 3.06 1.29
CA ILE A 65 -11.60 4.36 1.96
C ILE A 65 -11.14 5.54 1.11
N GLY A 66 -10.01 5.42 0.41
CA GLY A 66 -9.56 6.50 -0.46
C GLY A 66 -10.51 6.73 -1.66
N ALA A 67 -11.15 5.68 -2.19
CA ALA A 67 -12.20 5.83 -3.20
C ALA A 67 -13.45 6.49 -2.62
N ARG A 68 -13.89 6.06 -1.44
CA ARG A 68 -15.06 6.60 -0.72
C ARG A 68 -14.89 8.08 -0.37
N MET A 69 -13.68 8.50 -0.04
CA MET A 69 -13.32 9.90 0.26
C MET A 69 -13.00 10.73 -0.99
N ARG A 70 -12.96 10.11 -2.17
CA ARG A 70 -12.50 10.74 -3.43
C ARG A 70 -11.09 11.34 -3.31
N ALA A 71 -10.23 10.68 -2.53
CA ALA A 71 -8.85 11.12 -2.33
C ALA A 71 -8.05 10.93 -3.62
N ALA A 72 -7.32 11.96 -4.04
CA ALA A 72 -6.36 11.86 -5.12
C ALA A 72 -5.19 10.97 -4.68
N ARG A 73 -5.03 9.81 -5.33
CA ARG A 73 -3.97 8.85 -5.00
C ARG A 73 -3.42 8.16 -6.24
N LYS A 74 -2.15 7.79 -6.18
CA LYS A 74 -1.56 6.81 -7.09
C LYS A 74 -1.68 5.41 -6.47
N VAL A 75 -1.85 4.38 -7.30
CA VAL A 75 -1.75 2.98 -6.89
C VAL A 75 -0.70 2.30 -7.77
N ILE A 76 0.25 1.62 -7.15
CA ILE A 76 1.28 0.81 -7.80
C ILE A 76 1.20 -0.59 -7.22
N VAL A 77 1.15 -1.61 -8.08
CA VAL A 77 0.98 -3.01 -7.73
C VAL A 77 2.17 -3.78 -8.27
N GLY A 78 2.71 -4.71 -7.48
CA GLY A 78 3.81 -5.61 -7.85
C GLY A 78 4.73 -5.89 -6.66
N HIS A 79 5.64 -6.85 -6.79
CA HIS A 79 6.64 -7.14 -5.76
C HIS A 79 7.66 -5.99 -5.67
N TRP A 80 8.11 -5.67 -4.46
CA TRP A 80 8.92 -4.48 -4.19
C TRP A 80 10.31 -4.52 -4.83
N GLN A 81 10.80 -5.71 -5.22
CA GLN A 81 12.06 -5.88 -5.95
C GLN A 81 11.89 -5.80 -7.47
N GLU A 82 10.67 -5.75 -8.00
CA GLU A 82 10.47 -5.62 -9.44
C GLU A 82 10.92 -4.24 -9.94
N GLU A 83 11.82 -4.21 -10.93
CA GLU A 83 12.31 -2.97 -11.53
C GLU A 83 11.19 -2.08 -12.06
N ALA A 84 10.14 -2.69 -12.63
CA ALA A 84 8.97 -1.96 -13.12
C ALA A 84 8.19 -1.24 -11.99
N VAL A 85 8.15 -1.81 -10.78
CA VAL A 85 7.54 -1.19 -9.59
C VAL A 85 8.39 0.00 -9.13
N LEU A 86 9.71 -0.20 -9.05
CA LEU A 86 10.66 0.85 -8.67
C LEU A 86 10.65 2.02 -9.66
N ALA A 87 10.63 1.74 -10.97
CA ALA A 87 10.55 2.77 -12.01
C ALA A 87 9.26 3.59 -11.90
N ARG A 88 8.12 2.94 -11.64
CA ARG A 88 6.84 3.65 -11.43
C ARG A 88 6.84 4.50 -10.16
N LEU A 89 7.50 4.05 -9.11
CA LEU A 89 7.69 4.83 -7.88
C LEU A 89 8.61 6.03 -8.12
N ASP A 90 9.73 5.87 -8.82
CA ASP A 90 10.65 6.98 -9.16
C ASP A 90 9.93 8.09 -9.93
N VAL A 91 9.13 7.73 -10.95
CA VAL A 91 8.32 8.69 -11.69
C VAL A 91 7.32 9.41 -10.78
N TRP A 92 6.68 8.70 -9.85
CA TRP A 92 5.75 9.32 -8.90
C TRP A 92 6.48 10.25 -7.92
N MET A 93 7.65 9.85 -7.41
CA MET A 93 8.45 10.66 -6.49
C MET A 93 8.93 11.97 -7.12
N ARG A 94 9.25 11.98 -8.42
CA ARG A 94 9.64 13.21 -9.15
C ARG A 94 8.49 14.18 -9.36
N ALA A 95 7.25 13.69 -9.35
CA ALA A 95 6.04 14.50 -9.52
C ALA A 95 5.43 14.98 -8.20
N ALA A 96 5.84 14.40 -7.06
CA ALA A 96 5.36 14.70 -5.71
C ALA A 96 6.05 15.93 -5.12
#